data_AF-A0A9Q1Q4C3-F1
#
_entry.id   AF-A0A9Q1Q4C3-F1
#
_cell.length_a   1.000
_cell.length_b   1.000
_cell.length_c   1.000
_cell.angle_alpha   90.00
_cell.angle_beta   90.00
_cell.angle_gamma   90.00
#
_symmetry.space_group_name_H-M   'P 1'
#
loop_
_entity.id
_entity.type
_entity.pdbx_description
1 polymer ?
#
loop_
_entity_poly.entity_id
_entity_poly.type
_entity_poly.pdbx_seq_one_letter_code
_entity_poly.pdbx_strand_id
1 'polypeptide(L)'
;MGALGCGLTFKDLKVIMQASSSSRRGDHQEATVMCPRCNIERIRKVSQSSQNPGRMYAKCLRCEKFLRWVHEADPNLERRLLNEIEIVKHELRELKMMLKIVEKGQSILAMLDIGVIVLVLINKKLKTKHLKYIKSKLAKYNTTTNISSLNKKLIIKHLKYINSELKSLAGLSWNP
;
A
#
# COMPACT_ATOMS: atom_id res chain seq x y z
N MET A 1 -21.87 7.69 -14.62
CA MET A 1 -20.60 8.41 -14.34
C MET A 1 -19.79 7.57 -13.35
N GLY A 2 -18.91 6.71 -13.86
CA GLY A 2 -18.09 5.82 -13.04
C GLY A 2 -16.68 6.39 -12.92
N ALA A 3 -16.26 6.73 -11.69
CA ALA A 3 -14.90 7.15 -11.42
C ALA A 3 -13.99 5.91 -11.42
N LEU A 4 -13.04 5.90 -12.36
CA LEU A 4 -11.95 4.94 -12.46
C LEU A 4 -11.03 5.10 -11.24
N GLY A 5 -11.08 4.15 -10.33
CA GLY A 5 -10.12 4.04 -9.23
C GLY A 5 -8.77 3.56 -9.76
N CYS A 6 -7.81 4.47 -9.92
CA CYS A 6 -6.40 4.13 -10.06
C CYS A 6 -5.85 3.68 -8.69
N GLY A 7 -6.13 2.43 -8.34
CA GLY A 7 -5.49 1.77 -7.19
C GLY A 7 -4.05 1.40 -7.56
N LEU A 8 -3.10 2.27 -7.21
CA LEU A 8 -1.69 1.91 -7.23
C LEU A 8 -1.48 0.76 -6.24
N THR A 9 -0.95 -0.36 -6.72
CA THR A 9 -0.71 -1.53 -5.88
C THR A 9 0.61 -1.35 -5.13
N PHE A 10 0.79 -2.07 -4.01
CA PHE A 10 2.03 -2.03 -3.22
C PHE A 10 3.27 -2.42 -4.04
N LYS A 11 3.09 -3.18 -5.13
CA LYS A 11 4.15 -3.50 -6.09
C LYS A 11 4.58 -2.29 -6.91
N ASP A 12 3.64 -1.42 -7.29
CA ASP A 12 3.91 -0.20 -8.05
C ASP A 12 4.70 0.80 -7.21
N LEU A 13 4.39 0.91 -5.91
CA LEU A 13 5.16 1.70 -4.95
C LEU A 13 6.61 1.22 -4.79
N LYS A 14 6.84 -0.10 -4.81
CA LYS A 14 8.19 -0.68 -4.70
C LYS A 14 9.05 -0.40 -5.94
N VAL A 15 8.45 -0.40 -7.13
CA VAL A 15 9.13 -0.06 -8.39
C VAL A 15 9.50 1.43 -8.41
N ILE A 16 8.61 2.32 -7.96
CA ILE A 16 8.91 3.76 -7.88
C ILE A 16 10.06 4.02 -6.88
N MET A 17 10.06 3.37 -5.71
CA MET A 17 11.15 3.53 -4.73
C MET A 17 12.50 2.96 -5.21
N GLN A 18 12.49 1.89 -6.00
CA GLN A 18 13.72 1.33 -6.59
C GLN A 18 14.24 2.16 -7.78
N ALA A 19 13.35 2.78 -8.55
CA ALA A 19 13.75 3.73 -9.60
C ALA A 19 14.40 4.99 -9.00
N SER A 20 13.96 5.45 -7.82
CA SER A 20 14.54 6.60 -7.14
C SER A 20 15.91 6.35 -6.49
N SER A 21 16.33 5.09 -6.33
CA SER A 21 17.61 4.73 -5.70
C SER A 21 18.72 4.35 -6.69
N SER A 22 18.42 4.31 -8.00
CA SER A 22 19.38 3.91 -9.04
C SER A 22 20.06 5.08 -9.78
N SER A 23 19.72 6.34 -9.49
CA SER A 23 20.24 7.50 -10.23
C SER A 23 20.71 8.63 -9.31
N ARG A 24 21.58 8.29 -8.36
CA ARG A 24 22.42 9.27 -7.64
C ARG A 24 23.82 8.70 -7.42
N ARG A 25 24.53 8.34 -8.51
CA ARG A 25 25.93 8.82 -8.52
C ARG A 25 25.76 10.33 -8.46
N GLY A 26 26.22 10.93 -7.38
CA GLY A 26 26.26 12.36 -7.22
C GLY A 26 27.18 12.93 -8.27
N ASP A 27 26.69 13.05 -9.50
CA ASP A 27 27.03 14.12 -10.41
C ASP A 27 26.43 15.36 -9.75
N HIS A 28 26.98 15.75 -8.59
CA HIS A 28 27.00 17.15 -8.24
C HIS A 28 27.53 17.81 -9.49
N GLN A 29 26.66 18.57 -10.15
CA GLN A 29 26.99 19.58 -11.12
C GLN A 29 27.93 20.57 -10.43
N GLU A 30 29.15 20.14 -10.10
CA GLU A 30 30.27 21.03 -9.98
C GLU A 30 30.51 21.44 -11.42
N ALA A 31 29.71 22.43 -11.85
CA ALA A 31 29.64 22.97 -13.20
C ALA A 31 31.01 22.83 -13.83
N THR A 32 31.13 21.99 -14.86
CA THR A 32 32.40 21.59 -15.47
C THR A 32 33.16 22.85 -15.80
N VAL A 33 34.03 23.28 -14.88
CA VAL A 33 34.60 24.60 -15.00
C VAL A 33 35.53 24.50 -16.20
N MET A 34 35.30 25.27 -17.25
CA MET A 34 36.12 25.14 -18.46
C MET A 34 37.47 25.80 -18.26
N CYS A 35 38.52 25.32 -18.93
CA CYS A 35 39.78 26.07 -18.96
C CYS A 35 39.53 27.41 -19.70
N PRO A 36 39.84 28.58 -19.10
CA PRO A 36 39.52 29.87 -19.73
C PRO A 36 40.32 30.13 -21.01
N ARG A 37 41.43 29.40 -21.23
CA ARG A 37 42.25 29.53 -22.43
C ARG A 37 41.88 28.55 -23.53
N CYS A 38 41.54 27.32 -23.16
CA CYS A 38 41.35 26.22 -24.11
C CYS A 38 39.88 25.85 -24.33
N ASN A 39 38.97 26.33 -23.47
CA ASN A 39 37.56 25.96 -23.42
C ASN A 39 37.31 24.45 -23.45
N ILE A 40 38.18 23.69 -22.78
CA ILE A 40 38.11 22.22 -22.67
C ILE A 40 37.94 21.86 -21.19
N GLU A 41 37.29 20.72 -20.97
CA GLU A 41 37.08 20.10 -19.66
C GLU A 41 38.39 19.88 -18.89
N ARG A 42 38.26 19.89 -17.58
CA ARG A 42 39.37 19.75 -16.63
C ARG A 42 39.46 18.30 -16.16
N ILE A 43 40.68 17.83 -15.92
CA ILE A 43 40.92 16.57 -15.22
C ILE A 43 41.34 16.86 -13.79
N ARG A 44 40.83 16.07 -12.85
CA ARG A 44 41.27 16.10 -11.45
C ARG A 44 42.48 15.18 -11.29
N LYS A 45 43.53 15.67 -10.62
CA LYS A 45 44.72 14.88 -10.28
C LYS A 45 45.03 15.05 -8.79
N VAL A 46 45.65 14.03 -8.22
CA VAL A 46 46.19 14.07 -6.86
C VAL A 46 47.63 14.58 -6.93
N SER A 47 47.96 15.58 -6.12
CA SER A 47 49.32 16.10 -6.02
C SER A 47 50.25 15.09 -5.34
N GLN A 48 51.41 14.87 -5.97
CA GLN A 48 52.51 14.05 -5.45
C GLN A 48 53.69 14.91 -4.95
N SER A 49 53.48 16.23 -4.82
CA SER A 49 54.52 17.13 -4.33
C SER A 49 54.71 16.99 -2.81
N SER A 50 55.94 17.18 -2.35
CA SER A 50 56.26 17.17 -0.90
C SER A 50 55.58 18.30 -0.13
N GLN A 51 55.28 19.42 -0.79
CA GLN A 51 54.61 20.57 -0.19
C GLN A 51 53.10 20.39 -0.05
N ASN A 52 52.48 19.58 -0.91
CA ASN A 52 51.02 19.35 -0.91
C ASN A 52 50.70 17.88 -1.23
N PRO A 53 51.15 16.91 -0.43
CA PRO A 53 50.91 15.50 -0.71
C PRO A 53 49.42 15.16 -0.58
N GLY A 54 48.86 14.42 -1.54
CA GLY A 54 47.48 13.92 -1.48
C GLY A 54 46.39 14.94 -1.83
N ARG A 55 46.72 16.24 -1.97
CA ARG A 55 45.75 17.29 -2.28
C ARG A 55 45.28 17.21 -3.74
N MET A 56 43.96 17.28 -3.96
CA MET A 56 43.40 17.25 -5.31
C MET A 56 43.44 18.62 -5.98
N TYR A 57 43.82 18.64 -7.26
CA TYR A 57 43.81 19.85 -8.09
C TYR A 57 43.20 19.59 -9.45
N ALA A 58 42.71 20.65 -10.08
CA ALA A 58 42.20 20.63 -11.44
C ALA A 58 43.26 21.19 -12.40
N LYS A 59 43.51 20.47 -13.50
CA LYS A 59 44.34 20.96 -14.62
C LYS A 59 43.63 20.83 -15.95
N CYS A 60 44.04 21.64 -16.92
CA CYS A 60 43.51 21.55 -18.28
C CYS A 60 44.04 20.28 -18.99
N LEU A 61 43.18 19.57 -19.73
CA LEU A 61 43.59 18.41 -20.53
C LEU A 61 44.52 18.77 -21.69
N ARG A 62 44.34 19.95 -22.31
CA ARG A 62 45.09 20.35 -23.52
C ARG A 62 46.42 21.03 -23.22
N CYS A 63 46.41 22.06 -22.36
CA CYS A 63 47.62 22.83 -22.07
C CYS A 63 48.33 22.40 -20.77
N GLU A 64 47.78 21.40 -20.07
CA GLU A 64 48.31 20.85 -18.82
C GLU A 64 48.53 21.82 -17.65
N LYS A 65 48.14 23.10 -17.81
CA LYS A 65 48.32 24.12 -16.78
C LYS A 65 47.44 23.83 -15.56
N PHE A 66 48.04 23.99 -14.39
CA PHE A 66 47.34 24.07 -13.11
C PHE A 66 46.32 25.21 -13.17
N LEU A 67 45.09 24.96 -12.73
CA LEU A 67 44.02 25.95 -12.75
C LEU A 67 43.65 26.40 -11.33
N ARG A 68 43.30 25.45 -10.47
CA ARG A 68 43.00 25.69 -9.07
C ARG A 68 43.10 24.38 -8.28
N TRP A 69 43.33 24.51 -6.98
CA TRP A 69 43.07 23.42 -6.05
C TRP A 69 41.58 23.10 -6.09
N VAL A 70 41.24 21.80 -6.11
CA VAL A 70 39.87 21.38 -5.84
C VAL A 70 39.77 21.52 -4.34
N HIS A 71 39.21 22.66 -3.89
CA HIS A 71 39.19 22.98 -2.47
C HIS A 71 38.67 21.78 -1.66
N GLU A 72 39.39 21.49 -0.56
CA GLU A 72 38.89 20.67 0.53
C GLU A 72 37.47 21.12 0.87
N ALA A 73 36.58 20.15 1.11
CA ALA A 73 35.16 20.35 1.38
C ALA A 73 34.84 21.74 1.93
N ASP A 74 34.10 22.55 1.17
CA ASP A 74 33.63 23.84 1.66
C ASP A 74 32.95 23.59 3.02
N PRO A 75 33.45 24.16 4.14
CA PRO A 75 32.85 23.91 5.45
C PRO A 75 31.37 24.35 5.50
N ASN A 76 30.97 25.26 4.61
CA ASN A 76 29.56 25.61 4.43
C ASN A 76 28.77 24.52 3.70
N LEU A 77 29.39 23.78 2.77
CA LEU A 77 28.76 22.64 2.10
C LEU A 77 28.55 21.50 3.10
N GLU A 78 29.53 21.20 3.94
CA GLU A 78 29.38 20.16 4.97
C GLU A 78 28.27 20.54 5.97
N ARG A 79 28.22 21.79 6.42
CA ARG A 79 27.15 22.28 7.28
C ARG A 79 25.77 22.20 6.60
N ARG A 80 25.69 22.53 5.31
CA ARG A 80 24.43 22.38 4.53
C ARG A 80 24.00 20.93 4.43
N LEU A 81 24.93 20.02 4.12
CA LEU A 81 24.66 18.58 4.06
C LEU A 81 24.18 18.03 5.40
N LEU A 82 24.80 18.44 6.51
CA LEU A 82 24.37 18.03 7.85
C LEU A 82 22.96 18.53 8.17
N ASN A 83 22.63 19.77 7.82
CA ASN A 83 21.28 20.32 7.99
C ASN A 83 20.25 19.55 7.14
N GLU A 84 20.57 19.24 5.88
CA GLU A 84 19.69 18.44 5.01
C GLU A 84 19.48 17.02 5.57
N ILE A 85 20.53 16.38 6.08
CA ILE A 85 20.42 15.07 6.74
C ILE A 85 19.54 15.15 7.99
N GLU A 86 19.63 16.22 8.77
CA GLU A 86 18.80 16.41 9.96
C GLU A 86 17.32 16.56 9.61
N ILE A 87 17.01 17.31 8.55
CA ILE A 87 15.65 17.45 8.01
C ILE A 87 15.12 16.09 7.55
N VAL A 88 15.86 15.36 6.72
CA VAL A 88 15.45 14.03 6.22
C VAL A 88 15.26 13.04 7.38
N LYS A 89 16.12 13.11 8.40
CA LYS A 89 15.99 12.28 9.60
C LYS A 89 14.72 12.61 10.38
N HIS A 90 14.31 13.87 10.42
CA HIS A 90 13.06 14.27 11.05
C HIS A 90 11.85 13.73 10.29
N GLU A 91 11.81 13.90 8.96
CA GLU A 91 10.74 13.38 8.09
C GLU A 91 10.62 11.84 8.20
N LEU A 92 11.75 11.13 8.24
CA LEU A 92 11.77 9.68 8.44
C LEU A 92 11.16 9.24 9.78
N ARG A 93 11.29 10.04 10.84
CA ARG A 93 10.64 9.74 12.13
C ARG A 93 9.13 9.88 12.03
N GLU A 94 8.63 10.90 11.33
CA GLU A 94 7.20 11.11 11.12
C GLU A 94 6.58 9.97 10.30
N LEU A 95 7.23 9.61 9.18
CA LEU A 95 6.80 8.47 8.36
C LEU A 95 6.79 7.16 9.15
N LYS A 96 7.79 6.93 10.01
CA LYS A 96 7.83 5.77 10.90
C LYS A 96 6.64 5.74 11.88
N MET A 97 6.19 6.90 12.36
CA MET A 97 5.01 6.98 13.23
C MET A 97 3.72 6.70 12.45
N MET A 98 3.56 7.28 11.25
CA MET A 98 2.41 7.01 10.38
C MET A 98 2.32 5.52 10.02
N LEU A 99 3.44 4.89 9.69
CA LEU A 99 3.49 3.45 9.38
C LEU A 99 3.01 2.61 10.57
N LYS A 100 3.45 2.92 11.79
CA LYS A 100 2.96 2.22 13.00
C LYS A 100 1.46 2.39 13.23
N ILE A 101 0.89 3.54 12.87
CA ILE A 101 -0.57 3.76 12.97
C ILE A 101 -1.29 2.87 11.95
N VAL A 102 -0.78 2.78 10.72
CA VAL A 102 -1.34 1.92 9.67
C VAL A 102 -1.24 0.44 10.04
N GLU A 103 -0.10 -0.02 10.57
CA GLU A 103 0.07 -1.40 11.06
C GLU A 103 -0.93 -1.74 12.18
N LYS A 104 -1.15 -0.81 13.12
CA LYS A 104 -2.17 -0.98 14.16
C LYS A 104 -3.59 -0.98 13.57
N GLY A 105 -3.86 -0.14 12.57
CA GLY A 105 -5.14 -0.08 11.87
C GLY A 105 -5.47 -1.38 11.11
N GLN A 106 -4.47 -2.02 10.49
CA GLN A 106 -4.64 -3.31 9.82
C GLN A 106 -5.09 -4.42 10.78
N SER A 107 -4.60 -4.40 12.02
CA SER A 107 -5.04 -5.35 13.06
C SER A 107 -6.53 -5.20 13.38
N ILE A 108 -7.04 -3.96 13.43
CA ILE A 108 -8.46 -3.68 13.67
C ILE A 108 -9.31 -4.17 12.49
N LEU A 109 -8.90 -3.88 11.25
CA LEU A 109 -9.60 -4.35 10.05
C LEU A 109 -9.64 -5.88 9.99
N ALA A 110 -8.52 -6.55 10.26
CA ALA A 110 -8.46 -8.01 10.31
C ALA A 110 -9.40 -8.59 11.40
N MET A 111 -9.48 -7.95 12.56
CA MET A 111 -10.40 -8.37 13.63
C MET A 111 -11.87 -8.24 13.20
N LEU A 112 -12.23 -7.15 12.52
CA LEU A 112 -13.59 -6.93 12.00
C LEU A 112 -13.97 -7.97 10.93
N ASP A 113 -13.05 -8.28 10.00
CA ASP A 113 -13.27 -9.29 8.97
C ASP A 113 -13.53 -10.68 9.59
N ILE A 114 -12.74 -11.07 10.59
CA ILE A 114 -12.95 -12.32 11.34
C ILE A 114 -14.33 -12.31 12.02
N GLY A 115 -14.71 -11.19 12.63
CA GLY A 115 -16.02 -11.02 13.26
C GLY A 115 -17.19 -11.24 12.29
N VAL A 116 -17.12 -10.65 11.09
CA VAL A 116 -18.13 -10.83 10.03
C VAL A 116 -18.20 -12.28 9.58
N ILE A 117 -17.06 -12.94 9.37
CA ILE A 117 -17.02 -14.36 8.98
C ILE A 117 -17.70 -15.24 10.03
N VAL A 118 -17.39 -15.03 11.32
CA VAL A 118 -18.01 -15.77 12.43
C VAL A 118 -19.53 -15.55 12.45
N LEU A 119 -19.98 -14.31 12.29
CA LEU A 119 -21.41 -13.97 12.26
C LEU A 119 -22.14 -14.67 11.11
N VAL A 120 -21.55 -14.68 9.90
CA VAL A 120 -22.10 -15.38 8.73
C VAL A 120 -22.20 -16.89 8.99
N LEU A 121 -21.19 -17.49 9.63
CA LEU A 121 -21.20 -18.92 9.97
C LEU A 121 -22.28 -19.26 11.01
N ILE A 122 -22.46 -18.42 12.04
CA ILE A 122 -23.53 -18.57 13.03
C ILE A 122 -24.89 -18.49 12.34
N ASN A 123 -25.10 -17.51 11.46
CA ASN A 123 -26.35 -17.37 10.71
C ASN A 123 -26.65 -18.58 9.82
N LYS A 124 -25.63 -19.11 9.12
CA LYS A 124 -25.78 -20.36 8.35
C LYS A 124 -26.14 -21.56 9.25
N LYS A 125 -25.50 -21.68 10.41
CA LYS A 125 -25.78 -22.76 11.38
C LYS A 125 -27.18 -22.65 11.98
N LEU A 126 -27.66 -21.44 12.28
CA LEU A 126 -29.02 -21.21 12.76
C LEU A 126 -30.05 -21.56 11.68
N LYS A 127 -29.85 -21.11 10.44
CA LYS A 127 -30.74 -21.41 9.31
C LYS A 127 -30.87 -22.92 9.06
N THR A 128 -29.76 -23.66 9.12
CA THR A 128 -29.79 -25.13 8.94
C THR A 128 -30.50 -25.85 10.08
N LYS A 129 -30.32 -25.42 11.34
CA LYS A 129 -31.06 -25.95 12.50
C LYS A 129 -32.57 -25.70 12.36
N HIS A 130 -32.97 -24.48 12.04
CA HIS A 130 -34.37 -24.13 11.82
C HIS A 130 -34.99 -24.97 10.69
N LEU A 131 -34.28 -25.14 9.57
CA LEU A 131 -34.75 -25.93 8.45
C LEU A 131 -34.95 -27.41 8.84
N LYS A 132 -34.02 -27.99 9.61
CA LYS A 132 -34.15 -29.36 10.13
C LYS A 132 -35.35 -29.52 11.06
N TYR A 133 -35.57 -28.55 11.95
CA TYR A 133 -36.71 -28.53 12.86
C TYR A 133 -38.04 -28.47 12.12
N ILE A 134 -38.17 -27.56 11.14
CA ILE A 134 -39.38 -27.43 10.32
C ILE A 134 -39.66 -28.75 9.56
N LYS A 135 -38.63 -29.35 8.93
CA LYS A 135 -38.78 -30.62 8.23
C LYS A 135 -39.25 -31.76 9.13
N SER A 136 -38.69 -31.88 10.35
CA SER A 136 -39.08 -32.95 11.28
C SER A 136 -40.53 -32.77 11.77
N LYS A 137 -40.97 -31.54 12.02
CA LYS A 137 -42.37 -31.23 12.34
C LYS A 137 -43.30 -31.56 11.17
N LEU A 138 -42.95 -31.16 9.94
CA LEU A 138 -43.74 -31.45 8.74
C LEU A 138 -43.92 -32.95 8.51
N ALA A 139 -42.86 -33.74 8.71
CA ALA A 139 -42.90 -35.19 8.58
C ALA A 139 -43.89 -35.83 9.56
N LYS A 140 -43.90 -35.39 10.82
CA LYS A 140 -44.86 -35.86 11.84
C LYS A 140 -46.31 -35.57 11.44
N TYR A 141 -46.59 -34.38 10.90
CA TYR A 141 -47.94 -34.06 10.43
C TYR A 141 -48.40 -34.96 9.29
N ASN A 142 -47.51 -35.33 8.35
CA ASN A 142 -47.84 -36.19 7.22
C ASN A 142 -48.13 -37.65 7.62
N THR A 143 -47.52 -38.18 8.68
CA THR A 143 -47.73 -39.57 9.12
C THR A 143 -49.02 -39.77 9.93
N THR A 144 -49.45 -38.77 10.69
CA THR A 144 -50.62 -38.90 11.58
C THR A 144 -51.95 -38.63 10.87
N THR A 145 -51.91 -38.21 9.61
CA THR A 145 -53.09 -37.74 8.89
C THR A 145 -53.43 -38.65 7.71
N ASN A 146 -54.27 -39.67 7.98
CA ASN A 146 -55.13 -40.31 6.96
C ASN A 146 -56.29 -39.35 6.61
N ILE A 147 -55.92 -38.11 6.29
CA ILE A 147 -56.84 -37.00 6.10
C ILE A 147 -57.32 -37.02 4.66
N SER A 148 -58.65 -36.94 4.52
CA SER A 148 -59.37 -36.87 3.24
C SER A 148 -58.74 -35.87 2.27
N SER A 149 -58.81 -36.18 0.98
CA SER A 149 -58.17 -35.42 -0.12
C SER A 149 -58.47 -33.91 -0.13
N LEU A 150 -59.60 -33.49 0.46
CA LEU A 150 -60.00 -32.08 0.57
C LEU A 150 -59.07 -31.25 1.47
N ASN A 151 -58.68 -31.77 2.63
CA ASN A 151 -57.85 -31.05 3.58
C ASN A 151 -56.39 -30.92 3.09
N LYS A 152 -55.91 -31.89 2.28
CA LYS A 152 -54.60 -31.77 1.61
C LYS A 152 -54.55 -30.55 0.67
N LYS A 153 -55.62 -30.28 -0.11
CA LYS A 153 -55.67 -29.10 -1.00
C LYS A 153 -55.65 -27.79 -0.22
N LEU A 154 -56.38 -27.71 0.90
CA LEU A 154 -56.44 -26.51 1.73
C LEU A 154 -55.07 -26.20 2.38
N ILE A 155 -54.41 -27.23 2.92
CA ILE A 155 -53.08 -27.11 3.53
C ILE A 155 -52.03 -26.68 2.50
N ILE A 156 -52.05 -27.24 1.29
CA ILE A 156 -51.13 -26.83 0.20
C ILE A 156 -51.33 -25.35 -0.16
N LYS A 157 -52.58 -24.87 -0.18
CA LYS A 157 -52.91 -23.47 -0.49
C LYS A 157 -52.34 -22.53 0.59
N HIS A 158 -52.53 -22.87 1.87
CA HIS A 158 -51.95 -22.11 2.99
C HIS A 158 -50.42 -22.12 2.98
N LEU A 159 -49.78 -23.26 2.70
CA LEU A 159 -48.32 -23.35 2.61
C LEU A 159 -47.76 -22.50 1.46
N LYS A 160 -48.45 -22.44 0.31
CA LYS A 160 -48.07 -21.54 -0.80
C LYS A 160 -48.18 -20.07 -0.40
N TYR A 161 -49.24 -19.69 0.30
CA TYR A 161 -49.42 -18.33 0.80
C TYR A 161 -48.29 -17.93 1.75
N ILE A 162 -48.03 -18.73 2.78
CA ILE A 162 -46.95 -18.48 3.77
C ILE A 162 -45.58 -18.39 3.09
N ASN A 163 -45.31 -19.26 2.11
CA ASN A 163 -44.03 -19.22 1.40
C ASN A 163 -43.88 -17.98 0.50
N SER A 164 -44.98 -17.42 -0.02
CA SER A 164 -44.95 -16.16 -0.76
C SER A 164 -44.68 -14.96 0.15
N GLU A 165 -45.26 -14.95 1.35
CA GLU A 165 -45.04 -13.93 2.38
C GLU A 165 -43.61 -13.98 2.93
N LEU A 166 -43.06 -15.18 3.16
CA LEU A 166 -41.66 -15.32 3.56
C LEU A 166 -40.69 -14.86 2.47
N LYS A 167 -41.04 -15.03 1.19
CA LYS A 167 -40.24 -14.52 0.06
C LYS A 167 -40.32 -13.01 -0.06
N SER A 168 -41.47 -12.37 0.16
CA SER A 168 -41.57 -10.91 0.16
C SER A 168 -40.78 -10.30 1.31
N LEU A 169 -40.81 -10.92 2.50
CA LEU A 169 -40.02 -10.52 3.65
C LEU A 169 -38.50 -10.69 3.43
N ALA A 170 -38.07 -11.76 2.76
CA ALA A 170 -36.67 -11.97 2.40
C ALA A 170 -36.21 -11.08 1.22
N GLY A 171 -37.16 -10.57 0.43
CA GLY A 171 -36.95 -9.62 -0.67
C GLY A 171 -36.88 -8.16 -0.25
N LEU A 172 -37.07 -7.84 1.04
CA LEU A 172 -36.67 -6.56 1.64
C LEU A 172 -35.14 -6.51 1.73
N SER A 173 -34.55 -6.38 0.55
CA SER A 173 -33.19 -5.89 0.33
C SER A 173 -33.05 -4.59 1.10
N TRP A 174 -32.31 -4.61 2.20
CA TRP A 174 -31.66 -3.41 2.71
C TRP A 174 -30.70 -2.94 1.62
N ASN A 175 -31.16 -2.02 0.77
CA ASN A 175 -30.25 -1.20 -0.02
C ASN A 175 -29.42 -0.39 1.00
N PRO A 176 -28.08 -0.53 0.98
CA PRO A 176 -27.20 0.31 1.80
C PRO A 176 -27.33 1.78 1.43
#